data_AF-A0A927W8Y6-F1
#
_entry.id   AF-A0A927W8Y6-F1
#
_cell.length_a   1.000
_cell.length_b   1.000
_cell.length_c   1.000
_cell.angle_alpha   90.00
_cell.angle_beta   90.00
_cell.angle_gamma   90.00
#
_symmetry.space_group_name_H-M   'P 1'
#
loop_
_entity.id
_entity.type
_entity.pdbx_description
1 polymer ?
#
loop_
_entity_poly.entity_id
_entity_poly.type
_entity_poly.pdbx_seq_one_letter_code
_entity_poly.pdbx_strand_id
1 'polypeptide(L)'
;MYLLAVILFMIFITIFAVVMCIKLFSYKRQIRDITNQIRDFKDRETNKKINTQIADKDIEELTFEVNEYLELYKRHEQEKIVFENTLKQGVANMSHDLSTPLTSIIGYLKLLQNDEIDKKE
;
A
#
# COMPACT_ATOMS: atom_id res chain seq x y z
N MET A 1 -35.45 40.30 38.57
CA MET A 1 -34.45 39.27 38.93
C MET A 1 -34.62 37.99 38.10
N TYR A 2 -35.79 37.32 38.14
CA TYR A 2 -36.03 36.08 37.39
C TYR A 2 -35.85 36.20 35.86
N LEU A 3 -36.39 37.25 35.25
CA LEU A 3 -36.32 37.46 33.80
C LEU A 3 -34.87 37.64 33.29
N LEU A 4 -34.04 38.37 34.05
CA LEU A 4 -32.61 38.51 33.77
C LEU A 4 -31.86 37.17 33.90
N ALA A 5 -32.18 36.36 34.92
CA ALA A 5 -31.58 35.04 35.09
C ALA A 5 -31.90 34.10 33.93
N VAL A 6 -33.15 34.11 33.43
CA VAL A 6 -33.57 33.32 32.27
C VAL A 6 -32.82 33.75 31.00
N ILE A 7 -32.66 35.06 30.77
CA ILE A 7 -31.93 35.58 29.60
C ILE A 7 -30.46 35.13 29.65
N LEU A 8 -29.79 35.24 30.81
CA LEU A 8 -28.39 34.81 30.97
C LEU A 8 -28.23 33.30 30.73
N PHE A 9 -29.18 32.49 31.20
CA PHE A 9 -29.18 31.04 30.98
C PHE A 9 -29.33 30.69 29.49
N MET A 10 -30.23 31.36 28.78
CA MET A 10 -30.41 31.16 27.33
C MET A 10 -29.16 31.55 26.53
N ILE A 11 -28.49 32.64 26.91
CA ILE A 11 -27.22 33.06 26.30
C ILE A 11 -26.14 31.99 26.54
N PHE A 12 -26.03 31.48 27.77
CA PHE A 12 -25.07 30.44 28.11
C PHE A 12 -25.28 29.16 27.27
N ILE A 13 -26.53 28.68 27.17
CA ILE A 13 -26.86 27.52 26.34
C ILE A 13 -26.50 27.76 24.87
N THR A 14 -26.80 28.95 24.36
CA THR A 14 -26.53 29.29 22.96
C THR A 14 -25.03 29.28 22.67
N ILE A 15 -24.22 29.88 23.55
CA ILE A 15 -22.75 29.88 23.43
C ILE A 15 -22.22 28.44 23.50
N PHE A 16 -22.69 27.64 24.46
CA PHE A 16 -22.29 26.26 24.60
C PHE A 16 -22.61 25.43 23.35
N ALA A 17 -23.80 25.58 22.79
CA ALA A 17 -24.22 24.91 21.56
C ALA A 17 -23.33 25.31 20.36
N VAL A 18 -23.02 26.60 20.22
CA VAL A 18 -22.14 27.09 19.14
C VAL A 18 -20.73 26.51 19.25
N VAL A 19 -20.14 26.49 20.45
CA VAL A 19 -18.82 25.88 20.69
C VAL A 19 -18.82 24.39 20.34
N MET A 20 -19.87 23.67 20.74
CA MET A 20 -20.00 22.24 20.47
C MET A 20 -20.14 21.96 18.96
N CYS A 21 -20.93 22.76 18.25
CA CYS A 21 -21.06 22.70 16.79
C CYS A 21 -19.72 22.94 16.08
N ILE A 22 -18.93 23.94 16.50
CA ILE A 22 -17.62 24.22 15.93
C ILE A 22 -16.67 23.03 16.12
N LYS A 23 -16.63 22.44 17.32
CA LYS A 23 -15.82 21.24 17.59
C LYS A 23 -16.21 20.07 16.68
N LEU A 24 -17.51 19.76 16.59
CA LEU A 24 -18.00 18.66 15.73
C LEU A 24 -17.67 18.88 14.26
N PHE A 25 -17.82 20.12 13.76
CA PHE A 25 -17.47 20.45 12.40
C PHE A 25 -15.96 20.29 12.14
N SER A 26 -15.13 20.71 13.10
CA SER A 26 -13.68 20.56 13.04
C SER A 26 -13.26 19.09 12.94
N TYR A 27 -13.81 18.22 13.80
CA TYR A 27 -13.54 16.77 13.75
C TYR A 27 -13.97 16.15 12.42
N LYS A 28 -15.17 16.47 11.94
CA LYS A 28 -15.67 15.94 10.66
C LYS A 28 -14.79 16.36 9.48
N ARG A 29 -14.28 17.60 9.51
CA ARG A 29 -13.34 18.08 8.50
C ARG A 29 -12.02 17.33 8.55
N GLN A 30 -11.46 17.09 9.74
CA GLN A 30 -10.20 16.35 9.90
C GLN A 30 -10.29 14.92 9.37
N ILE A 31 -11.35 14.19 9.73
CA ILE A 31 -11.57 12.82 9.24
C ILE A 31 -11.62 12.80 7.71
N ARG A 32 -12.31 13.78 7.10
CA ARG A 32 -12.37 13.91 5.64
C ARG A 32 -11.01 14.21 5.03
N ASP A 33 -10.21 15.08 5.65
CA ASP A 33 -8.89 15.44 5.18
C ASP A 33 -7.91 14.25 5.28
N ILE A 34 -7.94 13.47 6.37
CA ILE A 34 -7.18 12.21 6.51
C ILE A 34 -7.61 11.21 5.43
N THR A 35 -8.92 11.03 5.24
CA THR A 35 -9.46 10.12 4.21
C THR A 35 -8.99 10.48 2.80
N ASN A 36 -8.96 11.78 2.48
CA ASN A 36 -8.45 12.25 1.20
C ASN A 36 -6.94 12.00 1.06
N GLN A 37 -6.15 12.24 2.12
CA GLN A 37 -4.71 11.94 2.10
C GLN A 37 -4.42 10.44 1.91
N ILE A 38 -5.21 9.55 2.53
CA ILE A 38 -5.12 8.09 2.30
C ILE A 38 -5.43 7.76 0.83
N ARG A 39 -6.45 8.40 0.26
CA ARG A 39 -6.82 8.19 -1.15
C ARG A 39 -5.72 8.65 -2.11
N ASP A 40 -5.14 9.80 -1.84
CA ASP A 40 -4.03 10.35 -2.63
C ASP A 40 -2.77 9.50 -2.52
N PHE A 41 -2.50 8.89 -1.35
CA PHE A 41 -1.41 7.92 -1.18
C PHE A 41 -1.60 6.68 -2.07
N LYS A 42 -2.85 6.26 -2.31
CA LYS A 42 -3.15 5.12 -3.18
C LYS A 42 -2.95 5.45 -4.66
N ASP A 43 -3.33 6.67 -5.07
CA ASP A 43 -3.37 7.06 -6.49
C ASP A 43 -2.06 7.70 -6.98
N ARG A 44 -1.20 8.14 -6.07
CA ARG A 44 0.11 8.73 -6.41
C ARG A 44 1.17 8.03 -5.57
N GLU A 45 2.32 7.67 -6.15
CA GLU A 45 3.52 7.19 -5.44
C GLU A 45 4.14 8.28 -4.51
N THR A 46 3.32 9.07 -3.82
CA THR A 46 3.80 10.11 -2.93
C THR A 46 4.37 9.45 -1.68
N ASN A 47 5.56 9.89 -1.28
CA ASN A 47 6.13 9.56 0.03
C ASN A 47 5.68 10.56 1.11
N LYS A 48 4.56 11.27 0.87
CA LYS A 48 4.06 12.24 1.84
C LYS A 48 3.31 11.49 2.93
N LYS A 49 3.81 11.60 4.16
CA LYS A 49 3.10 11.15 5.36
C LYS A 49 1.78 11.90 5.50
N ILE A 50 0.76 11.20 5.96
CA ILE A 50 -0.51 11.82 6.34
C ILE A 50 -0.21 12.74 7.53
N ASN A 51 -0.66 13.98 7.45
CA ASN A 51 -0.47 14.97 8.49
C ASN A 51 -1.81 15.61 8.88
N THR A 52 -1.93 16.00 10.14
CA THR A 52 -3.10 16.67 10.70
C THR A 52 -2.72 18.07 11.16
N GLN A 53 -3.65 19.01 11.05
CA GLN A 53 -3.40 20.42 11.38
C GLN A 53 -3.85 20.78 12.80
N ILE A 54 -4.35 19.80 13.57
CA ILE A 54 -4.97 20.03 14.88
C ILE A 54 -4.31 19.11 15.89
N ALA A 55 -3.91 19.69 17.03
CA ALA A 55 -3.36 18.99 18.18
C ALA A 55 -4.49 18.30 18.98
N ASP A 56 -5.12 17.30 18.37
CA ASP A 56 -6.00 16.36 19.06
C ASP A 56 -5.29 15.02 19.16
N LYS A 57 -5.13 14.53 20.39
CA LYS A 57 -4.28 13.36 20.68
C LYS A 57 -4.82 12.09 20.01
N ASP A 58 -6.14 11.91 19.96
CA ASP A 58 -6.76 10.72 19.38
C ASP A 58 -6.58 10.73 17.85
N ILE A 59 -6.67 11.92 17.24
CA ILE A 59 -6.43 12.09 15.80
C ILE A 59 -4.95 11.94 15.45
N GLU A 60 -4.04 12.39 16.31
CA GLU A 60 -2.60 12.23 16.14
C GLU A 60 -2.20 10.75 16.21
N GLU A 61 -2.71 10.01 17.20
CA GLU A 61 -2.49 8.57 17.34
C GLU A 61 -3.04 7.80 16.15
N LEU A 62 -4.27 8.11 15.70
CA LEU A 62 -4.83 7.53 14.48
C LEU A 62 -3.94 7.79 13.26
N THR A 63 -3.44 9.02 13.12
CA THR A 63 -2.58 9.39 11.98
C THR A 63 -1.24 8.67 12.01
N PHE A 64 -0.68 8.48 13.21
CA PHE A 64 0.54 7.71 13.41
C PHE A 64 0.34 6.26 12.99
N GLU A 65 -0.69 5.58 13.52
CA GLU A 65 -0.99 4.17 13.21
C GLU A 65 -1.27 3.97 11.71
N VAL A 66 -2.01 4.87 11.07
CA VAL A 66 -2.25 4.80 9.62
C VAL A 66 -0.94 4.96 8.84
N ASN A 67 -0.07 5.89 9.22
CA ASN A 67 1.21 6.07 8.54
C ASN A 67 2.12 4.84 8.66
N GLU A 68 2.22 4.23 9.86
CA GLU A 68 2.97 2.99 10.06
C GLU A 68 2.43 1.86 9.16
N TYR A 69 1.11 1.71 9.10
CA TYR A 69 0.48 0.74 8.20
C TYR A 69 0.81 0.98 6.72
N LEU A 70 0.77 2.24 6.27
CA LEU A 70 1.08 2.60 4.90
C LEU A 70 2.56 2.34 4.55
N GLU A 71 3.48 2.59 5.48
CA GLU A 71 4.90 2.28 5.30
C GLU A 71 5.13 0.75 5.19
N LEU A 72 4.47 -0.03 6.05
CA LEU A 72 4.52 -1.50 6.00
C LEU A 72 3.95 -2.04 4.68
N TYR A 73 2.80 -1.53 4.25
CA TYR A 73 2.18 -1.89 2.98
C TYR A 73 3.14 -1.65 1.80
N LYS A 74 3.78 -0.48 1.76
CA LYS A 74 4.75 -0.13 0.71
C LYS A 74 5.94 -1.09 0.67
N ARG A 75 6.46 -1.46 1.84
CA ARG A 75 7.56 -2.42 1.94
C ARG A 75 7.18 -3.79 1.38
N HIS A 76 6.01 -4.29 1.76
CA HIS A 76 5.52 -5.57 1.24
C HIS A 76 5.28 -5.56 -0.27
N GLU A 77 4.80 -4.44 -0.83
CA GLU A 77 4.63 -4.32 -2.27
C GLU A 77 5.97 -4.38 -3.01
N GLN A 78 7.00 -3.70 -2.48
CA GLN A 78 8.36 -3.76 -3.03
C GLN A 78 8.97 -5.16 -2.92
N GLU A 79 8.85 -5.81 -1.77
CA GLU A 79 9.32 -7.18 -1.55
C GLU A 79 8.66 -8.16 -2.51
N LYS A 80 7.36 -8.01 -2.76
CA LYS A 80 6.61 -8.83 -3.71
C LYS A 80 7.15 -8.67 -5.13
N ILE A 81 7.39 -7.44 -5.59
CA ILE A 81 7.94 -7.18 -6.92
C ILE A 81 9.33 -7.82 -7.07
N VAL A 82 10.19 -7.66 -6.07
CA VAL A 82 11.53 -8.28 -6.07
C VAL A 82 11.41 -9.79 -6.13
N PHE A 83 10.57 -10.39 -5.28
CA PHE A 83 10.35 -11.84 -5.26
C PHE A 83 9.85 -12.37 -6.60
N GLU A 84 8.86 -11.71 -7.22
CA GLU A 84 8.35 -12.10 -8.54
C GLU A 84 9.43 -12.05 -9.63
N ASN A 85 10.28 -11.01 -9.61
CA ASN A 85 11.39 -10.89 -10.54
C ASN A 85 12.45 -11.97 -10.31
N THR A 86 12.83 -12.23 -9.06
CA THR A 86 13.77 -13.31 -8.71
C THR A 86 13.23 -14.67 -9.15
N LEU A 87 11.94 -14.93 -8.96
CA LEU A 87 11.31 -16.18 -9.34
C LEU A 87 11.29 -16.36 -10.87
N LYS A 88 10.94 -15.30 -11.63
CA LYS A 88 11.02 -15.30 -13.10
C LYS A 88 12.44 -15.58 -13.60
N GLN A 89 13.43 -14.90 -13.00
CA GLN A 89 14.83 -15.10 -13.36
C GLN A 89 15.29 -16.53 -13.03
N GLY A 90 14.90 -17.07 -11.88
CA GLY A 90 15.19 -18.44 -11.47
C GLY A 90 14.64 -19.47 -12.45
N VAL A 91 13.37 -19.33 -12.86
CA VAL A 91 12.75 -20.22 -13.86
C VAL A 91 13.46 -20.12 -15.22
N ALA A 92 13.83 -18.92 -15.66
CA ALA A 92 14.54 -18.72 -16.92
C ALA A 92 15.94 -19.36 -16.89
N ASN A 93 16.68 -19.17 -15.80
CA ASN A 93 18.00 -19.77 -15.61
C ASN A 93 17.92 -21.31 -15.57
N MET A 94 16.98 -21.87 -14.81
CA MET A 94 16.76 -23.33 -14.78
C MET A 94 16.41 -23.87 -16.18
N SER A 95 15.59 -23.15 -16.94
CA SER A 95 15.21 -23.54 -18.30
C SER A 95 16.41 -23.54 -19.25
N HIS A 96 17.30 -22.54 -19.12
CA HIS A 96 18.55 -22.48 -19.86
C HIS A 96 19.45 -23.69 -19.51
N ASP A 97 19.62 -23.98 -18.22
CA ASP A 97 20.47 -25.07 -17.74
C ASP A 97 19.96 -26.46 -18.13
N LEU A 98 18.65 -26.62 -18.32
CA LEU A 98 18.05 -27.84 -18.86
C LEU A 98 18.25 -28.00 -20.38
N SER A 99 18.35 -26.90 -21.13
CA SER A 99 18.52 -26.93 -22.58
C SER A 99 19.89 -27.50 -23.00
N THR A 100 20.94 -27.20 -22.23
CA THR A 100 22.31 -27.68 -22.50
C THR A 100 22.43 -29.20 -22.55
N PRO A 101 22.07 -29.97 -21.49
CA PRO A 101 22.15 -31.43 -21.55
C PRO A 101 21.17 -32.03 -22.55
N LEU A 102 19.98 -31.45 -22.73
CA LEU A 102 19.00 -31.94 -23.71
C LEU A 102 19.53 -31.83 -25.14
N THR A 103 20.17 -30.71 -25.47
CA THR A 103 20.79 -30.50 -26.78
C THR A 103 21.92 -31.49 -27.02
N SER A 104 22.74 -31.78 -26.00
CA SER A 104 23.76 -32.82 -26.08
C SER A 104 23.15 -34.20 -26.34
N ILE A 105 22.08 -34.58 -25.63
CA ILE A 105 21.38 -35.87 -25.83
C ILE A 105 20.82 -35.98 -27.25
N ILE A 106 20.17 -34.93 -27.76
CA ILE A 106 19.66 -34.88 -29.13
C ILE A 106 20.80 -35.00 -30.14
N GLY A 107 21.93 -34.33 -29.89
CA GLY A 107 23.14 -34.43 -30.71
C GLY A 107 23.68 -35.86 -30.79
N TYR A 108 23.79 -36.55 -29.65
CA TYR A 108 24.22 -37.95 -29.60
C TYR A 108 23.26 -38.88 -30.35
N LEU A 109 21.94 -38.71 -30.19
CA LEU A 109 20.94 -39.50 -30.90
C LEU A 109 21.03 -39.33 -32.42
N LYS A 110 21.27 -38.11 -32.91
CA LYS A 110 21.46 -37.86 -34.36
C LYS A 110 22.71 -38.55 -34.92
N LEU A 111 23.82 -38.55 -34.18
CA LEU A 111 25.04 -39.24 -34.59
C LEU A 111 24.82 -40.75 -34.69
N LEU A 112 24.16 -41.34 -33.70
CA LEU A 112 23.81 -42.78 -33.73
C LEU A 112 22.91 -43.14 -34.91
N GLN A 113 21.92 -42.30 -35.21
CA GLN A 113 21.01 -42.52 -36.33
C GLN A 113 21.72 -42.41 -37.68
N ASN A 114 22.67 -41.49 -37.83
CA ASN A 114 23.47 -41.36 -39.06
C ASN A 114 24.47 -42.52 -39.23
N ASP A 115 25.12 -42.98 -38.16
CA ASP A 115 26.01 -44.15 -38.18
C ASP A 115 25.26 -45.45 -38.55
N GLU A 116 23.98 -45.58 -38.17
CA GLU A 116 23.14 -46.72 -38.59
C GLU A 116 22.72 -46.65 -40.06
N ILE A 117 22.65 -45.45 -40.65
CA ILE A 117 22.34 -45.26 -42.07
C ILE A 117 23.59 -45.54 -42.92
N ASP A 118 24.77 -45.10 -42.48
CA ASP A 118 26.06 -45.32 -43.18
C ASP A 118 26.51 -46.80 -43.15
N LYS A 119 26.09 -47.58 -42.15
CA LYS A 119 26.37 -49.03 -42.07
C LYS A 119 25.41 -49.92 -42.85
N LYS A 120 24.35 -49.36 -43.45
CA LYS A 120 23.35 -50.11 -44.22
C LYS A 120 23.52 -49.99 -45.75
N GLU A 121 24.50 -49.22 -46.22
CA GLU A 121 25.03 -49.29 -47.59
C GLU A 121 26.25 -50.22 -47.68
#